data_AF-A0AAD7JC16-F1
#
_entry.id   AF-A0AAD7JC16-F1
#
_cell.length_a   1.000
_cell.length_b   1.000
_cell.length_c   1.000
_cell.angle_alpha   90.00
_cell.angle_beta   90.00
_cell.angle_gamma   90.00
#
_symmetry.space_group_name_H-M   'P 1'
#
loop_
_entity.id
_entity.type
_entity.pdbx_description
1 polymer ?
#
loop_
_entity_poly.entity_id
_entity_poly.type
_entity_poly.pdbx_seq_one_letter_code
_entity_poly.pdbx_strand_id
1 'polypeptide(L)'
;MDPPPTASVPPPANPSGNESWPRRTSKACSNCRREKLRCSGERPCSGCARKSLQCLDGCDPCRRARARCERSGDGNGGCNRCEERDLECTAEQQQPIAHPSPAPVSEGPTSPERVRTACQNCRNDNKKCDNQRPCSRCVSRSEPCIPLPRGPKQVKTRCEGCRKRNIRCDSEDVRPCQNCVTAGTECVTLARQGRGLGTRVKAACVSCRRNKTRCDGGRPCASCFSRGKGPECREQACKRCGQDECSHRPRPNGNSEGDAPTGNESTPSTSTANQPPSPSASPQNYPGPISWANLDNPSIFGPPAQQGLAYMPPPNPATTDSAPA
;
A
#
# COMPACT_ATOMS: atom_id res chain seq x y z
N MET A 1 20.61 -67.88 -0.81
CA MET A 1 19.53 -67.23 -0.02
C MET A 1 19.65 -65.75 -0.32
N ASP A 2 19.16 -65.38 -1.49
CA ASP A 2 19.28 -64.02 -2.02
C ASP A 2 18.18 -63.13 -1.43
N PRO A 3 18.50 -61.88 -1.04
CA PRO A 3 17.50 -60.96 -0.51
C PRO A 3 16.52 -60.50 -1.59
N PRO A 4 15.25 -60.25 -1.25
CA PRO A 4 14.23 -59.86 -2.21
C PRO A 4 14.45 -58.43 -2.74
N PRO A 5 14.03 -58.15 -3.99
CA PRO A 5 14.20 -56.85 -4.60
C PRO A 5 13.30 -55.79 -3.93
N THR A 6 13.91 -54.68 -3.53
CA THR A 6 13.25 -53.50 -2.98
C THR A 6 12.46 -52.77 -4.07
N ALA A 7 11.13 -52.82 -3.95
CA ALA A 7 10.22 -52.05 -4.79
C ALA A 7 10.46 -50.54 -4.61
N SER A 8 10.79 -49.87 -5.71
CA SER A 8 11.04 -48.43 -5.75
C SER A 8 9.72 -47.67 -5.63
N VAL A 9 9.53 -46.96 -4.51
CA VAL A 9 8.37 -46.09 -4.28
C VAL A 9 8.52 -44.85 -5.18
N PRO A 10 7.53 -44.53 -6.05
CA PRO A 10 7.60 -43.33 -6.88
C PRO A 10 7.52 -42.05 -6.00
N PRO A 11 8.28 -41.00 -6.34
CA PRO A 11 8.27 -39.76 -5.57
C PRO A 11 6.89 -39.08 -5.61
N PRO A 12 6.47 -38.40 -4.53
CA PRO A 12 5.19 -37.70 -4.48
C PRO A 12 5.14 -36.63 -5.57
N ALA A 13 4.11 -36.72 -6.41
CA ALA A 13 3.86 -35.76 -7.48
C ALA A 13 3.76 -34.33 -6.90
N ASN A 14 4.72 -33.48 -7.25
CA ASN A 14 4.70 -32.07 -6.90
C ASN A 14 3.49 -31.40 -7.60
N PRO A 15 2.55 -30.79 -6.85
CA PRO A 15 1.46 -30.02 -7.45
C PRO A 15 2.02 -28.74 -8.07
N SER A 16 2.53 -28.85 -9.30
CA SER A 16 2.96 -27.72 -10.14
C SER A 16 1.76 -27.05 -10.82
N GLY A 17 0.68 -26.86 -10.05
CA GLY A 17 -0.46 -26.06 -10.47
C GLY A 17 -0.11 -24.59 -10.26
N ASN A 18 -0.18 -23.79 -11.33
CA ASN A 18 -0.35 -22.35 -11.22
C ASN A 18 -1.70 -22.10 -10.53
N GLU A 19 -1.79 -22.30 -9.23
CA GLU A 19 -2.96 -22.00 -8.42
C GLU A 19 -3.14 -20.49 -8.50
N SER A 20 -3.99 -20.07 -9.44
CA SER A 20 -4.56 -18.75 -9.46
C SER A 20 -5.11 -18.50 -8.07
N TRP A 21 -4.43 -17.64 -7.32
CA TRP A 21 -4.73 -17.41 -5.92
C TRP A 21 -6.24 -17.26 -5.75
N PRO A 22 -6.89 -18.12 -4.93
CA PRO A 22 -8.34 -18.21 -4.89
C PRO A 22 -8.92 -16.80 -4.73
N ARG A 23 -9.84 -16.45 -5.64
CA ARG A 23 -10.44 -15.12 -5.72
C ARG A 23 -10.87 -14.71 -4.32
N ARG A 24 -10.53 -13.47 -3.94
CA ARG A 24 -10.85 -12.94 -2.62
C ARG A 24 -12.36 -13.04 -2.42
N THR A 25 -12.81 -13.84 -1.45
CA THR A 25 -14.23 -13.91 -1.09
C THR A 25 -14.76 -12.49 -0.81
N SER A 26 -15.92 -12.17 -1.37
CA SER A 26 -16.61 -10.90 -1.14
C SER A 26 -17.08 -10.77 0.33
N LYS A 27 -17.21 -11.89 1.04
CA LYS A 27 -17.75 -11.98 2.40
C LYS A 27 -16.78 -12.71 3.33
N ALA A 28 -15.88 -11.94 3.95
CA ALA A 28 -15.07 -12.42 5.05
C ALA A 28 -15.89 -12.52 6.35
N CYS A 29 -15.70 -13.60 7.11
CA CYS A 29 -16.33 -13.81 8.42
C CYS A 29 -15.88 -12.78 9.47
N SER A 30 -16.60 -12.70 10.58
CA SER A 30 -16.37 -11.76 11.69
C SER A 30 -14.96 -11.89 12.29
N ASN A 31 -14.48 -13.12 12.48
CA ASN A 31 -13.16 -13.39 13.06
C ASN A 31 -12.02 -12.95 12.11
N CYS A 32 -12.07 -13.34 10.84
CA CYS A 32 -11.06 -12.90 9.87
C CYS A 32 -11.06 -11.38 9.69
N ARG A 33 -12.22 -10.72 9.74
CA ARG A 33 -12.29 -9.24 9.71
C ARG A 33 -11.63 -8.61 10.93
N ARG A 34 -11.89 -9.15 12.13
CA ARG A 34 -11.33 -8.67 13.40
C ARG A 34 -9.82 -8.78 13.40
N GLU A 35 -9.30 -9.94 13.02
CA GLU A 35 -7.86 -10.22 12.98
C GLU A 35 -7.17 -9.65 11.72
N LYS A 36 -7.92 -8.99 10.83
CA LYS A 36 -7.46 -8.47 9.53
C LYS A 36 -6.77 -9.54 8.68
N LEU A 37 -7.24 -10.79 8.79
CA LEU A 37 -6.77 -11.94 8.02
C LEU A 37 -7.64 -12.17 6.77
N ARG A 38 -7.08 -12.88 5.79
CA ARG A 38 -7.81 -13.30 4.59
C ARG A 38 -8.75 -14.45 4.94
N CYS A 39 -10.03 -14.32 4.61
CA CYS A 39 -11.03 -15.38 4.78
C CYS A 39 -11.06 -16.26 3.52
N SER A 40 -11.15 -17.59 3.66
CA SER A 40 -11.27 -18.51 2.50
C SER A 40 -12.68 -18.52 1.90
N GLY A 41 -13.70 -18.07 2.64
CA GLY A 41 -15.09 -18.06 2.18
C GLY A 41 -15.86 -19.34 2.50
N GLU A 42 -15.17 -20.46 2.75
CA GLU A 42 -15.78 -21.69 3.25
C GLU A 42 -16.35 -21.48 4.67
N ARG A 43 -17.26 -22.35 5.11
CA ARG A 43 -17.86 -22.31 6.45
C ARG A 43 -17.74 -23.69 7.10
N PRO A 44 -16.88 -23.85 8.13
CA PRO A 44 -15.95 -22.84 8.66
C PRO A 44 -14.83 -22.50 7.67
N CYS A 45 -14.39 -21.23 7.65
CA CYS A 45 -13.28 -20.85 6.76
C CYS A 45 -11.96 -21.43 7.30
N SER A 46 -10.98 -21.66 6.43
CA SER A 46 -9.73 -22.35 6.79
C SER A 46 -8.99 -21.71 7.98
N GLY A 47 -9.01 -20.38 8.09
CA GLY A 47 -8.45 -19.66 9.23
C GLY A 47 -9.21 -19.89 10.54
N CYS A 48 -10.53 -19.98 10.48
CA CYS A 48 -11.36 -20.29 11.64
C CYS A 48 -11.24 -21.78 12.03
N ALA A 49 -11.24 -22.69 11.06
CA ALA A 49 -11.10 -24.12 11.28
C ALA A 49 -9.76 -24.46 11.97
N ARG A 50 -8.64 -23.89 11.49
CA ARG A 50 -7.31 -24.11 12.11
C ARG A 50 -7.21 -23.59 13.54
N LYS A 51 -8.01 -22.58 13.89
CA LYS A 51 -8.03 -21.99 15.23
C LYS A 51 -9.13 -22.58 16.11
N SER A 52 -9.90 -23.54 15.60
CA SER A 52 -11.10 -24.07 16.25
C SER A 52 -12.07 -22.95 16.71
N LEU A 53 -12.14 -21.86 15.94
CA LEU A 53 -13.03 -20.73 16.21
C LEU A 53 -14.32 -20.84 15.41
N GLN A 54 -15.44 -20.44 16.01
CA GLN A 54 -16.72 -20.40 15.32
C GLN A 54 -16.70 -19.39 14.16
N CYS A 55 -16.99 -19.85 12.95
CA CYS A 55 -16.93 -19.02 11.75
C CYS A 55 -18.28 -18.35 11.48
N LEU A 56 -18.50 -17.17 12.07
CA LEU A 56 -19.76 -16.42 11.93
C LEU A 56 -19.60 -15.27 10.94
N ASP A 57 -20.59 -15.00 10.10
CA ASP A 57 -20.52 -13.91 9.12
C ASP A 57 -20.81 -12.51 9.68
N GLY A 58 -21.49 -12.46 10.83
CA GLY A 58 -22.03 -11.23 11.40
C GLY A 58 -23.21 -10.69 10.57
N CYS A 59 -24.06 -9.89 11.20
CA CYS A 59 -25.18 -9.25 10.51
C CYS A 59 -24.69 -8.19 9.50
N ASP A 60 -25.54 -7.88 8.54
CA ASP A 60 -25.19 -7.00 7.42
C ASP A 60 -24.87 -5.55 7.84
N PRO A 61 -25.61 -4.93 8.79
CA PRO A 61 -25.27 -3.59 9.30
C PRO A 61 -23.90 -3.55 9.98
N CYS A 62 -23.57 -4.54 10.81
CA CYS A 62 -22.24 -4.62 11.43
C CYS A 62 -21.14 -4.84 10.41
N ARG A 63 -21.40 -5.63 9.35
CA ARG A 63 -20.46 -5.82 8.25
C ARG A 63 -20.17 -4.53 7.49
N ARG A 64 -21.19 -3.69 7.20
CA ARG A 64 -21.02 -2.42 6.49
C ARG A 64 -20.27 -1.40 7.35
N ALA A 65 -20.61 -1.31 8.62
CA ALA A 65 -19.97 -0.42 9.58
C ALA A 65 -18.59 -0.90 10.06
N ARG A 66 -18.13 -2.08 9.63
CA ARG A 66 -16.85 -2.69 10.01
C ARG A 66 -16.65 -2.80 11.53
N ALA A 67 -17.73 -3.01 12.28
CA ALA A 67 -17.64 -3.18 13.73
C ALA A 67 -18.03 -4.60 14.17
N ARG A 68 -17.86 -4.84 15.47
CA ARG A 68 -18.07 -6.13 16.10
C ARG A 68 -19.56 -6.45 16.13
N CYS A 69 -19.93 -7.61 15.60
CA CYS A 69 -21.26 -8.20 15.73
C CYS A 69 -21.22 -9.16 16.91
N GLU A 70 -21.83 -8.77 18.03
CA GLU A 70 -21.98 -9.62 19.22
C GLU A 70 -23.43 -10.08 19.26
N ARG A 71 -23.66 -11.37 19.02
CA ARG A 71 -25.02 -11.91 19.05
C ARG A 71 -25.54 -11.83 20.48
N SER A 72 -26.73 -11.29 20.67
CA SER A 72 -27.41 -11.33 21.97
C SER A 72 -27.66 -12.80 22.32
N GLY A 73 -27.40 -13.20 23.57
CA GLY A 73 -27.44 -14.59 24.02
C GLY A 73 -28.82 -15.24 23.92
N ASP A 74 -29.85 -14.43 23.71
CA ASP A 74 -31.26 -14.82 23.84
C ASP A 74 -31.83 -15.56 22.63
N GLY A 75 -31.00 -15.84 21.61
CA GLY A 75 -31.36 -16.65 20.43
C GLY A 75 -32.41 -16.03 19.49
N ASN A 76 -33.14 -15.00 19.95
CA ASN A 76 -34.26 -14.38 19.26
C ASN A 76 -34.05 -12.86 18.99
N GLY A 77 -33.00 -12.27 19.57
CA GLY A 77 -32.65 -10.87 19.38
C GLY A 77 -31.58 -10.66 18.31
N GLY A 78 -31.52 -9.46 17.73
CA GLY A 78 -30.43 -9.01 16.88
C GLY A 78 -29.06 -9.05 17.58
N CYS A 79 -28.02 -8.49 16.98
CA CYS A 79 -26.78 -8.26 17.73
C CYS A 79 -26.94 -6.99 18.59
N ASN A 80 -26.31 -6.95 19.78
CA ASN A 80 -26.36 -5.82 20.73
C ASN A 80 -26.19 -4.45 20.04
N ARG A 81 -25.29 -4.38 19.04
CA ARG A 81 -24.99 -3.14 18.32
C ARG A 81 -26.08 -2.69 17.35
N CYS A 82 -26.80 -3.63 16.76
CA CYS A 82 -27.94 -3.30 15.91
C CYS A 82 -29.09 -2.81 16.77
N GLU A 83 -29.30 -3.44 17.92
CA GLU A 83 -30.29 -3.03 18.91
C GLU A 83 -29.98 -1.62 19.46
N GLU A 84 -28.75 -1.34 19.90
CA GLU A 84 -28.32 -0.02 20.39
C GLU A 84 -28.45 1.11 19.34
N ARG A 85 -28.52 0.75 18.05
CA ARG A 85 -28.61 1.72 16.95
C ARG A 85 -29.97 1.71 16.27
N ASP A 86 -30.95 0.99 16.83
CA ASP A 86 -32.26 0.77 16.24
C ASP A 86 -32.19 0.34 14.77
N LEU A 87 -31.19 -0.49 14.45
CA LEU A 87 -30.99 -1.06 13.12
C LEU A 87 -31.57 -2.47 13.06
N GLU A 88 -32.30 -2.75 11.99
CA GLU A 88 -32.81 -4.10 11.73
C GLU A 88 -31.65 -5.09 11.54
N CYS A 89 -31.48 -5.99 12.50
CA CYS A 89 -30.40 -6.96 12.50
C CYS A 89 -30.74 -8.15 11.61
N THR A 90 -30.72 -7.95 10.30
CA THR A 90 -30.83 -9.05 9.34
C THR A 90 -29.53 -9.85 9.34
N ALA A 91 -29.53 -10.95 10.10
CA ALA A 91 -28.64 -12.05 9.78
C ALA A 91 -29.11 -12.52 8.41
N GLU A 92 -28.27 -12.36 7.38
CA GLU A 92 -28.53 -12.92 6.06
C GLU A 92 -28.62 -14.43 6.25
N GLN A 93 -29.82 -14.94 6.58
CA GLN A 93 -30.13 -16.35 6.56
C GLN A 93 -29.73 -16.75 5.16
N GLN A 94 -28.69 -17.58 5.08
CA GLN A 94 -28.42 -18.34 3.88
C GLN A 94 -29.69 -19.15 3.68
N GLN A 95 -30.66 -18.59 2.94
CA GLN A 95 -31.53 -19.45 2.18
C GLN A 95 -30.56 -20.39 1.47
N PRO A 96 -30.69 -21.71 1.64
CA PRO A 96 -29.92 -22.64 0.87
C PRO A 96 -30.30 -22.34 -0.58
N ILE A 97 -29.50 -21.48 -1.22
CA ILE A 97 -29.52 -21.32 -2.65
C ILE A 97 -29.05 -22.70 -3.09
N ALA A 98 -30.02 -23.56 -3.42
CA ALA A 98 -29.76 -24.79 -4.12
C ALA A 98 -28.92 -24.36 -5.30
N HIS A 99 -27.61 -24.57 -5.21
CA HIS A 99 -26.70 -24.26 -6.28
C HIS A 99 -27.16 -25.15 -7.43
N PRO A 100 -27.78 -24.61 -8.50
CA PRO A 100 -28.03 -25.43 -9.66
C PRO A 100 -26.66 -26.00 -10.06
N SER A 101 -26.64 -27.31 -10.25
CA SER A 101 -25.47 -28.08 -10.68
C SER A 101 -24.68 -27.28 -11.72
N PRO A 102 -23.34 -27.17 -11.60
CA PRO A 102 -22.56 -26.31 -12.47
C PRO A 102 -22.75 -26.73 -13.92
N ALA A 103 -23.63 -26.03 -14.64
CA ALA A 103 -23.67 -26.08 -16.08
C ALA A 103 -22.26 -25.73 -16.59
N PRO A 104 -21.79 -26.39 -17.67
CA PRO A 104 -20.48 -26.12 -18.24
C PRO A 104 -20.34 -24.62 -18.44
N VAL A 105 -19.35 -24.06 -17.74
CA VAL A 105 -18.92 -22.68 -17.85
C VAL A 105 -18.49 -22.45 -19.29
N SER A 106 -19.42 -22.03 -20.14
CA SER A 106 -19.08 -21.37 -21.40
C SER A 106 -18.11 -20.26 -21.06
N GLU A 107 -16.94 -20.30 -21.70
CA GLU A 107 -15.87 -19.33 -21.59
C GLU A 107 -16.44 -17.93 -21.83
N GLY A 108 -16.83 -17.29 -20.74
CA GLY A 108 -17.47 -15.99 -20.79
C GLY A 108 -16.51 -15.02 -21.46
N PRO A 109 -16.98 -14.24 -22.45
CA PRO A 109 -16.15 -13.25 -23.12
C PRO A 109 -15.48 -12.41 -22.03
N THR A 110 -14.15 -12.42 -22.05
CA THR A 110 -13.27 -11.69 -21.13
C THR A 110 -13.93 -10.38 -20.72
N SER A 111 -14.31 -10.29 -19.43
CA SER A 111 -14.97 -9.14 -18.79
C SER A 111 -14.69 -7.85 -19.58
N PRO A 112 -15.64 -7.32 -20.38
CA PRO A 112 -15.39 -6.21 -21.26
C PRO A 112 -14.75 -5.11 -20.43
N GLU A 113 -13.57 -4.69 -20.87
CA GLU A 113 -12.67 -3.82 -20.13
C GLU A 113 -13.47 -2.64 -19.57
N ARG A 114 -13.79 -2.69 -18.27
CA ARG A 114 -14.73 -1.75 -17.65
C ARG A 114 -14.21 -0.34 -17.90
N VAL A 115 -14.89 0.40 -18.77
CA VAL A 115 -14.45 1.70 -19.25
C VAL A 115 -14.33 2.60 -18.04
N ARG A 116 -13.09 3.04 -17.85
CA ARG A 116 -12.55 3.20 -16.50
C ARG A 116 -12.74 4.64 -15.99
N THR A 117 -13.51 5.45 -16.72
CA THR A 117 -13.81 6.87 -16.45
C THR A 117 -15.18 7.23 -17.06
N ALA A 118 -16.02 7.99 -16.36
CA ALA A 118 -17.25 8.56 -16.93
C ALA A 118 -16.94 9.60 -18.02
N CYS A 119 -17.84 9.77 -19.00
CA CYS A 119 -17.77 10.88 -19.97
C CYS A 119 -18.00 12.24 -19.27
N GLN A 120 -17.68 13.34 -19.96
CA GLN A 120 -17.80 14.69 -19.42
C GLN A 120 -19.23 15.02 -18.94
N ASN A 121 -20.24 14.74 -19.75
CA ASN A 121 -21.63 15.09 -19.41
C ASN A 121 -22.15 14.26 -18.23
N CYS A 122 -21.92 12.94 -18.22
CA CYS A 122 -22.32 12.11 -17.08
C CYS A 122 -21.59 12.51 -15.78
N ARG A 123 -20.35 13.01 -15.88
CA ARG A 123 -19.60 13.52 -14.73
C ARG A 123 -20.18 14.85 -14.21
N ASN A 124 -20.55 15.76 -15.11
CA ASN A 124 -21.21 17.02 -14.75
C ASN A 124 -22.59 16.78 -14.13
N ASP A 125 -23.34 15.80 -14.63
CA ASP A 125 -24.66 15.42 -14.10
C ASP A 125 -24.58 14.64 -12.76
N ASN A 126 -23.38 14.25 -12.30
CA ASN A 126 -23.18 13.29 -11.20
C ASN A 126 -23.94 11.97 -11.40
N LYS A 127 -23.97 11.46 -12.64
CA LYS A 127 -24.66 10.21 -12.99
C LYS A 127 -23.67 9.14 -13.42
N LYS A 128 -24.10 7.88 -13.29
CA LYS A 128 -23.32 6.74 -13.77
C LYS A 128 -23.27 6.80 -15.30
N CYS A 129 -22.06 6.63 -15.83
CA CYS A 129 -21.81 6.55 -17.26
C CYS A 129 -21.68 5.08 -17.64
N ASP A 130 -22.41 4.67 -18.67
CA ASP A 130 -22.35 3.31 -19.18
C ASP A 130 -21.02 3.03 -19.89
N ASN A 131 -20.68 1.75 -20.02
CA ASN A 131 -19.41 1.32 -20.62
C ASN A 131 -19.40 1.45 -22.17
N GLN A 132 -20.52 1.83 -22.79
CA GLN A 132 -20.56 2.10 -24.22
C GLN A 132 -20.14 3.56 -24.53
N ARG A 133 -19.56 3.77 -25.70
CA ARG A 133 -19.11 5.08 -26.20
C ARG A 133 -19.66 5.25 -27.62
N PRO A 134 -20.55 6.23 -27.87
CA PRO A 134 -21.20 7.11 -26.90
C PRO A 134 -22.03 6.33 -25.86
N CYS A 135 -22.15 6.84 -24.63
CA CYS A 135 -22.98 6.19 -23.61
C CYS A 135 -24.46 6.43 -23.92
N SER A 136 -25.32 5.46 -23.57
CA SER A 136 -26.76 5.49 -23.86
C SER A 136 -27.42 6.78 -23.38
N ARG A 137 -27.00 7.30 -22.23
CA ARG A 137 -27.49 8.58 -21.68
C ARG A 137 -27.15 9.80 -22.55
N CYS A 138 -25.94 9.85 -23.11
CA CYS A 138 -25.55 10.92 -24.04
C CYS A 138 -26.32 10.79 -25.36
N VAL A 139 -26.49 9.56 -25.86
CA VAL A 139 -27.29 9.27 -27.05
C VAL A 139 -28.75 9.71 -26.87
N SER A 140 -29.38 9.38 -25.73
CA SER A 140 -30.76 9.77 -25.45
C SER A 140 -30.96 11.28 -25.30
N ARG A 141 -29.90 12.01 -24.91
CA ARG A 141 -29.92 13.48 -24.80
C ARG A 141 -29.49 14.17 -26.09
N SER A 142 -29.13 13.42 -27.13
CA SER A 142 -28.52 13.96 -28.36
C SER A 142 -27.30 14.85 -28.08
N GLU A 143 -26.56 14.57 -27.01
CA GLU A 143 -25.38 15.33 -26.60
C GLU A 143 -24.09 14.56 -26.90
N PRO A 144 -22.96 15.24 -27.19
CA PRO A 144 -21.71 14.57 -27.49
C PRO A 144 -21.16 13.83 -26.26
N CYS A 145 -20.87 12.54 -26.42
CA CYS A 145 -20.26 11.73 -25.35
C CYS A 145 -18.74 11.91 -25.32
N ILE A 146 -18.27 13.03 -24.76
CA ILE A 146 -16.85 13.37 -24.74
C ILE A 146 -16.10 12.49 -23.72
N PRO A 147 -15.18 11.62 -24.15
CA PRO A 147 -14.35 10.86 -23.22
C PRO A 147 -13.36 11.81 -22.55
N LEU A 148 -13.38 11.86 -21.21
CA LEU A 148 -12.36 12.61 -20.47
C LEU A 148 -11.03 11.86 -20.59
N PRO A 149 -9.98 12.46 -21.18
CA PRO A 149 -8.67 11.84 -21.18
C PRO A 149 -8.27 11.62 -19.72
N ARG A 150 -7.73 10.43 -19.44
CA ARG A 150 -7.03 10.22 -18.18
C ARG A 150 -5.75 11.04 -18.28
N GLY A 151 -5.84 12.31 -17.90
CA GLY A 151 -4.65 13.12 -17.70
C GLY A 151 -3.67 12.33 -16.82
N PRO A 152 -2.35 12.53 -17.01
CA PRO A 152 -1.37 11.94 -16.11
C PRO A 152 -1.86 12.19 -14.69
N LYS A 153 -1.97 11.13 -13.88
CA LYS A 153 -2.35 11.27 -12.47
C LYS A 153 -1.23 12.03 -11.78
N GLN A 154 -1.21 13.35 -11.94
CA GLN A 154 -0.35 14.23 -11.20
C GLN A 154 -0.89 14.16 -9.77
N VAL A 155 -0.23 13.34 -8.96
CA VAL A 155 -0.51 13.25 -7.54
C VAL A 155 -0.04 14.58 -6.97
N LYS A 156 -0.95 15.55 -6.94
CA LYS A 156 -0.78 16.92 -6.44
C LYS A 156 0.07 16.93 -5.17
N THR A 157 1.36 17.21 -5.31
CA THR A 157 2.26 17.40 -4.17
C THR A 157 1.99 18.77 -3.59
N ARG A 158 1.54 18.80 -2.33
CA ARG A 158 1.42 20.05 -1.56
C ARG A 158 2.82 20.64 -1.34
N CYS A 159 2.97 21.96 -1.43
CA CYS A 159 4.16 22.67 -0.97
C CYS A 159 4.34 22.48 0.54
N GLU A 160 5.53 22.79 1.04
CA GLU A 160 5.85 22.62 2.46
C GLU A 160 4.94 23.46 3.37
N GLY A 161 4.69 24.72 3.02
CA GLY A 161 3.84 25.63 3.80
C GLY A 161 2.40 25.12 3.94
N CYS A 162 1.77 24.70 2.85
CA CYS A 162 0.43 24.11 2.90
C CYS A 162 0.41 22.75 3.61
N ARG A 163 1.50 21.96 3.50
CA ARG A 163 1.63 20.69 4.19
C ARG A 163 1.72 20.87 5.71
N LYS A 164 2.53 21.83 6.18
CA LYS A 164 2.66 22.17 7.61
C LYS A 164 1.32 22.66 8.20
N ARG A 165 0.58 23.47 7.44
CA ARG A 165 -0.76 23.96 7.82
C ARG A 165 -1.90 22.95 7.58
N ASN A 166 -1.59 21.77 7.03
CA ASN A 166 -2.56 20.75 6.63
C ASN A 166 -3.68 21.22 5.68
N ILE A 167 -3.44 22.28 4.90
CA ILE A 167 -4.37 22.79 3.87
C ILE A 167 -3.99 22.24 2.49
N ARG A 168 -4.90 22.32 1.51
CA ARG A 168 -4.59 21.96 0.11
C ARG A 168 -3.85 23.12 -0.57
N CYS A 169 -3.04 22.82 -1.58
CA CYS A 169 -2.50 23.87 -2.46
C CYS A 169 -3.54 24.18 -3.53
N ASP A 170 -3.78 25.46 -3.75
CA ASP A 170 -4.87 25.93 -4.63
C ASP A 170 -4.41 25.99 -6.09
N SER A 171 -3.12 26.29 -6.30
CA SER A 171 -2.50 26.32 -7.63
C SER A 171 -1.43 25.24 -7.76
N GLU A 172 -1.55 24.43 -8.81
CA GLU A 172 -0.55 23.41 -9.17
C GLU A 172 0.47 23.99 -10.16
N ASP A 173 -0.01 24.83 -11.09
CA ASP A 173 0.81 25.36 -12.19
C ASP A 173 1.47 26.71 -11.85
N VAL A 174 0.96 27.43 -10.85
CA VAL A 174 1.53 28.72 -10.41
C VAL A 174 2.12 28.55 -9.02
N ARG A 175 3.45 28.61 -8.95
CA ARG A 175 4.22 28.74 -7.72
C ARG A 175 4.70 30.19 -7.62
N PRO A 176 4.48 30.88 -6.49
CA PRO A 176 3.90 30.41 -5.23
C PRO A 176 2.37 30.20 -5.28
N CYS A 177 1.84 29.24 -4.50
CA CYS A 177 0.38 29.05 -4.39
C CYS A 177 -0.27 30.15 -3.55
N GLN A 178 -1.54 30.47 -3.83
CA GLN A 178 -2.29 31.55 -3.17
C GLN A 178 -2.23 31.44 -1.63
N ASN A 179 -2.46 30.26 -1.07
CA ASN A 179 -2.35 30.05 0.38
C ASN A 179 -0.98 30.42 0.97
N CYS A 180 0.11 30.25 0.24
CA CYS A 180 1.45 30.63 0.69
C CYS A 180 1.66 32.14 0.60
N VAL A 181 1.17 32.76 -0.47
CA VAL A 181 1.18 34.22 -0.66
C VAL A 181 0.40 34.91 0.44
N THR A 182 -0.85 34.50 0.70
CA THR A 182 -1.70 35.07 1.76
C THR A 182 -1.11 34.89 3.15
N ALA A 183 -0.34 33.82 3.37
CA ALA A 183 0.30 33.57 4.66
C ALA A 183 1.67 34.25 4.82
N GLY A 184 2.18 34.93 3.78
CA GLY A 184 3.53 35.48 3.79
C GLY A 184 4.62 34.42 3.96
N THR A 185 4.37 33.17 3.51
CA THR A 185 5.32 32.06 3.61
C THR A 185 5.85 31.66 2.25
N GLU A 186 7.12 31.27 2.17
CA GLU A 186 7.70 30.77 0.93
C GLU A 186 7.02 29.48 0.46
N CYS A 187 6.70 29.41 -0.84
CA CYS A 187 6.05 28.25 -1.43
C CYS A 187 7.09 27.26 -1.96
N VAL A 188 7.79 26.60 -1.06
CA VAL A 188 8.82 25.62 -1.44
C VAL A 188 8.17 24.31 -1.86
N THR A 189 8.38 23.93 -3.11
CA THR A 189 8.10 22.56 -3.57
C THR A 189 9.30 21.72 -3.19
N LEU A 190 9.26 21.13 -2.00
CA LEU A 190 10.22 20.07 -1.71
C LEU A 190 9.96 18.95 -2.71
N ALA A 191 10.85 18.79 -3.69
CA ALA A 191 11.03 17.50 -4.35
C ALA A 191 11.03 16.48 -3.22
N ARG A 192 10.18 15.45 -3.29
CA ARG A 192 10.07 14.45 -2.21
C ARG A 192 11.46 13.82 -2.02
N GLN A 193 12.30 14.42 -1.16
CA GLN A 193 13.46 13.78 -0.59
C GLN A 193 12.86 12.62 0.19
N GLY A 194 13.02 11.43 -0.38
CA GLY A 194 12.22 10.27 -0.08
C GLY A 194 12.38 9.77 1.36
N ARG A 195 11.76 10.43 2.34
CA ARG A 195 11.49 9.79 3.64
C ARG A 195 10.60 8.56 3.48
N GLY A 196 9.86 8.44 2.36
CA GLY A 196 9.03 7.28 2.00
C GLY A 196 9.31 6.65 0.62
N LEU A 197 10.15 7.27 -0.21
CA LEU A 197 10.82 6.57 -1.32
C LEU A 197 12.18 6.14 -0.77
N GLY A 198 12.18 5.13 0.11
CA GLY A 198 13.27 4.18 -0.07
C GLY A 198 13.17 3.80 -1.52
N THR A 199 14.17 4.12 -2.34
CA THR A 199 14.42 3.36 -3.55
C THR A 199 14.19 1.94 -3.10
N ARG A 200 13.07 1.35 -3.53
CA ARG A 200 12.71 0.02 -3.12
C ARG A 200 13.88 -0.79 -3.61
N VAL A 201 14.80 -1.11 -2.71
CA VAL A 201 16.04 -1.77 -3.09
C VAL A 201 15.58 -2.99 -3.85
N LYS A 202 15.96 -3.08 -5.13
CA LYS A 202 15.47 -4.13 -6.04
C LYS A 202 15.65 -5.50 -5.38
N ALA A 203 16.66 -5.63 -4.51
CA ALA A 203 16.76 -6.70 -3.53
C ALA A 203 17.17 -6.18 -2.13
N ALA A 204 16.24 -6.23 -1.17
CA ALA A 204 16.61 -6.28 0.26
C ALA A 204 17.36 -7.60 0.56
N CYS A 205 18.40 -7.54 1.41
CA CYS A 205 19.17 -8.71 1.85
C CYS A 205 18.29 -9.72 2.61
N VAL A 206 18.76 -10.97 2.72
CA VAL A 206 18.01 -12.07 3.36
C VAL A 206 17.63 -11.72 4.80
N SER A 207 18.56 -11.14 5.56
CA SER A 207 18.36 -10.78 6.97
C SER A 207 17.32 -9.67 7.16
N CYS A 208 17.37 -8.59 6.36
CA CYS A 208 16.35 -7.53 6.44
C CYS A 208 14.97 -8.02 6.00
N ARG A 209 14.88 -8.92 5.01
CA ARG A 209 13.60 -9.56 4.63
C ARG A 209 13.02 -10.40 5.75
N ARG A 210 13.85 -11.28 6.36
CA ARG A 210 13.45 -12.14 7.48
C ARG A 210 12.94 -11.31 8.66
N ASN A 211 13.65 -10.24 8.98
CA ASN A 211 13.32 -9.34 10.08
C ASN A 211 12.26 -8.27 9.74
N LYS A 212 11.77 -8.25 8.48
CA LYS A 212 10.85 -7.23 7.96
C LYS A 212 11.32 -5.80 8.21
N THR A 213 12.64 -5.57 8.19
CA THR A 213 13.25 -4.24 8.35
C THR A 213 13.63 -3.63 7.01
N ARG A 214 13.83 -2.32 6.97
CA ARG A 214 14.33 -1.62 5.78
C ARG A 214 15.76 -2.09 5.47
N CYS A 215 16.09 -2.14 4.20
CA CYS A 215 17.43 -2.49 3.72
C CYS A 215 17.91 -1.34 2.84
N ASP A 216 19.11 -0.85 3.13
CA ASP A 216 19.66 0.35 2.49
C ASP A 216 20.39 0.03 1.18
N GLY A 217 20.44 -1.25 0.79
CA GLY A 217 20.98 -1.67 -0.51
C GLY A 217 22.49 -1.90 -0.51
N GLY A 218 23.26 -1.20 0.33
CA GLY A 218 24.69 -1.48 0.55
C GLY A 218 24.96 -2.91 1.02
N ARG A 219 26.19 -3.41 0.84
CA ARG A 219 26.64 -4.73 1.29
C ARG A 219 27.97 -4.62 2.04
N PRO A 220 27.99 -4.94 3.34
CA PRO A 220 26.83 -5.20 4.20
C PRO A 220 25.89 -3.98 4.28
N CYS A 221 24.57 -4.17 4.39
CA CYS A 221 23.67 -3.02 4.56
C CYS A 221 23.82 -2.45 5.97
N ALA A 222 23.66 -1.13 6.14
CA ALA A 222 23.83 -0.45 7.43
C ALA A 222 23.05 -1.13 8.55
N SER A 223 21.80 -1.52 8.29
CA SER A 223 20.98 -2.28 9.25
C SER A 223 21.57 -3.62 9.70
N CYS A 224 22.31 -4.34 8.84
CA CYS A 224 22.98 -5.60 9.21
C CYS A 224 24.31 -5.33 9.90
N PHE A 225 25.04 -4.29 9.47
CA PHE A 225 26.29 -3.86 10.08
C PHE A 225 26.06 -3.42 11.54
N SER A 226 25.09 -2.54 11.80
CA SER A 226 24.74 -2.08 13.15
C SER A 226 24.24 -3.19 14.08
N ARG A 227 23.87 -4.35 13.55
CA ARG A 227 23.44 -5.52 14.33
C ARG A 227 24.55 -6.54 14.56
N GLY A 228 25.80 -6.25 14.15
CA GLY A 228 26.92 -7.19 14.20
C GLY A 228 26.79 -8.38 13.23
N LYS A 229 25.82 -8.32 12.30
CA LYS A 229 25.56 -9.37 11.30
C LYS A 229 26.03 -8.96 9.90
N GLY A 230 27.06 -8.12 9.85
CA GLY A 230 27.72 -7.72 8.61
C GLY A 230 28.03 -8.90 7.67
N PRO A 231 28.74 -9.95 8.13
CA PRO A 231 29.13 -11.07 7.26
C PRO A 231 27.94 -11.94 6.81
N GLU A 232 26.83 -11.95 7.55
CA GLU A 232 25.61 -12.67 7.17
C GLU A 232 24.72 -11.87 6.18
N CYS A 233 25.12 -10.64 5.81
CA CYS A 233 24.36 -9.76 4.94
C CYS A 233 24.47 -10.14 3.46
N ARG A 234 23.86 -11.27 3.09
CA ARG A 234 23.83 -11.77 1.70
C ARG A 234 22.60 -11.32 0.91
N GLU A 235 22.79 -11.22 -0.40
CA GLU A 235 21.70 -11.02 -1.35
C GLU A 235 20.85 -12.27 -1.46
N GLN A 236 19.58 -12.10 -1.82
CA GLN A 236 18.75 -13.24 -2.12
C GLN A 236 19.06 -13.67 -3.55
N ALA A 237 19.48 -14.93 -3.72
CA ALA A 237 19.61 -15.58 -5.02
C ALA A 237 18.36 -15.34 -5.87
N CYS A 238 18.55 -15.25 -7.18
CA CYS A 238 17.45 -14.96 -8.09
C CYS A 238 16.39 -16.05 -8.02
N LYS A 239 15.14 -15.69 -7.71
CA LYS A 239 14.04 -16.67 -7.57
C LYS A 239 13.76 -17.50 -8.83
N ARG A 240 14.17 -17.03 -10.01
CA ARG A 240 13.91 -17.73 -11.27
C ARG A 240 14.92 -18.83 -11.56
N CYS A 241 16.17 -18.69 -11.12
CA CYS A 241 17.25 -19.60 -11.49
C CYS A 241 18.05 -20.14 -10.29
N GLY A 242 17.81 -19.66 -9.07
CA GLY A 242 18.44 -20.16 -7.85
C GLY A 242 19.93 -19.81 -7.70
N GLN A 243 20.56 -19.21 -8.71
CA GLN A 243 21.96 -18.80 -8.68
C GLN A 243 22.13 -17.37 -8.14
N ASP A 244 23.25 -17.15 -7.45
CA ASP A 244 23.63 -15.84 -6.90
C ASP A 244 24.09 -14.85 -7.99
N GLU A 245 24.65 -15.37 -9.07
CA GLU A 245 25.13 -14.61 -10.22
C GLU A 245 24.38 -15.05 -11.48
N CYS A 246 23.32 -14.31 -11.83
CA CYS A 246 22.51 -14.64 -13.00
C CYS A 246 22.35 -13.41 -13.92
N SER A 247 22.41 -13.64 -15.23
CA SER A 247 22.30 -12.59 -16.28
C SER A 247 20.94 -11.88 -16.31
N HIS A 248 19.93 -12.40 -15.61
CA HIS A 248 18.60 -11.78 -15.50
C HIS A 248 18.55 -10.64 -14.49
N ARG A 249 19.61 -10.49 -13.69
CA ARG A 249 19.72 -9.37 -12.78
C ARG A 249 20.41 -8.23 -13.53
N PRO A 250 19.74 -7.08 -13.74
CA PRO A 250 20.42 -5.92 -14.29
C PRO A 250 21.57 -5.63 -13.33
N ARG A 251 22.79 -5.78 -13.81
CA ARG A 251 24.00 -5.44 -13.05
C ARG A 251 23.75 -4.05 -12.48
N PRO A 252 23.88 -3.83 -11.16
CA PRO A 252 23.82 -2.48 -10.65
C PRO A 252 24.89 -1.72 -11.43
N ASN A 253 24.51 -0.67 -12.16
CA ASN A 253 25.43 0.14 -12.94
C ASN A 253 26.59 0.52 -12.01
N GLY A 254 27.70 -0.20 -12.13
CA GLY A 254 28.93 0.19 -11.53
C GLY A 254 29.34 1.43 -12.30
N ASN A 255 29.45 2.55 -11.61
CA ASN A 255 30.53 3.47 -11.93
C ASN A 255 31.82 2.68 -11.70
N SER A 256 32.20 1.84 -12.66
CA SER A 256 33.55 1.35 -12.78
C SER A 256 34.34 2.54 -13.32
N GLU A 257 34.87 3.37 -12.42
CA GLU A 257 36.03 4.18 -12.75
C GLU A 257 37.11 3.24 -13.27
N GLY A 258 37.71 3.62 -14.40
CA GLY A 258 38.49 2.72 -15.24
C GLY A 258 39.74 2.20 -14.55
N ASP A 259 39.83 0.88 -14.46
CA ASP A 259 41.12 0.19 -14.48
C ASP A 259 41.43 -0.15 -15.93
N ALA A 260 42.29 0.67 -16.53
CA ALA A 260 42.89 0.40 -17.82
C ALA A 260 43.85 -0.81 -17.71
N PRO A 261 43.86 -1.73 -18.67
CA PRO A 261 44.86 -2.79 -18.70
C PRO A 261 46.22 -2.19 -19.04
N THR A 262 47.18 -2.32 -18.12
CA THR A 262 48.60 -2.09 -18.36
C THR A 262 49.13 -3.13 -19.35
N GLY A 263 49.26 -2.71 -20.61
CA GLY A 263 49.91 -3.45 -21.69
C GLY A 263 51.05 -2.61 -22.27
N ASN A 264 52.26 -3.14 -22.13
CA ASN A 264 53.55 -2.57 -22.56
C ASN A 264 53.59 -2.20 -24.05
N GLU A 265 54.12 -1.02 -24.38
CA GLU A 265 55.07 -0.86 -25.50
C GLU A 265 55.85 0.45 -25.39
N SER A 266 57.15 0.37 -25.70
CA SER A 266 58.14 1.44 -25.64
C SER A 266 58.18 2.21 -26.96
N THR A 267 58.37 3.54 -26.93
CA THR A 267 59.25 4.37 -27.81
C THR A 267 58.97 5.88 -27.67
N PRO A 268 59.89 6.79 -28.08
CA PRO A 268 60.22 7.97 -27.29
C PRO A 268 59.80 9.33 -27.89
N SER A 269 59.84 10.34 -27.00
CA SER A 269 60.22 11.75 -27.20
C SER A 269 59.67 12.52 -28.40
N THR A 270 58.82 13.53 -28.14
CA THR A 270 59.01 14.88 -28.71
C THR A 270 58.44 15.95 -27.78
N SER A 271 59.30 16.90 -27.43
CA SER A 271 59.08 18.09 -26.61
C SER A 271 58.08 19.07 -27.24
N THR A 272 57.42 19.92 -26.44
CA THR A 272 57.51 21.40 -26.50
C THR A 272 56.40 22.09 -25.68
N ALA A 273 56.83 22.68 -24.57
CA ALA A 273 56.58 24.03 -24.04
C ALA A 273 55.18 24.58 -23.66
N ASN A 274 55.21 25.24 -22.48
CA ASN A 274 54.53 26.47 -22.06
C ASN A 274 53.10 26.40 -21.51
N GLN A 275 52.99 26.37 -20.16
CA GLN A 275 52.04 27.21 -19.43
C GLN A 275 52.65 27.76 -18.13
N PRO A 276 52.33 29.02 -17.75
CA PRO A 276 52.87 29.71 -16.58
C PRO A 276 52.17 29.33 -15.26
N PRO A 277 52.81 29.57 -14.10
CA PRO A 277 52.25 29.27 -12.79
C PRO A 277 51.35 30.42 -12.28
N SER A 278 50.34 30.08 -11.49
CA SER A 278 49.62 31.07 -10.68
C SER A 278 49.15 30.47 -9.35
N PRO A 279 49.01 31.31 -8.30
CA PRO A 279 49.57 31.01 -7.00
C PRO A 279 48.56 30.48 -5.97
N SER A 280 49.13 29.78 -4.98
CA SER A 280 48.56 29.44 -3.68
C SER A 280 47.87 30.61 -2.98
N ALA A 281 46.69 30.33 -2.41
CA ALA A 281 46.17 31.03 -1.24
C ALA A 281 45.37 30.05 -0.34
N SER A 282 46.08 29.50 0.64
CA SER A 282 45.73 29.39 2.08
C SER A 282 44.45 28.67 2.57
N PRO A 283 44.48 28.19 3.84
CA PRO A 283 43.68 27.07 4.32
C PRO A 283 42.40 27.53 5.04
N GLN A 284 41.30 26.80 4.87
CA GLN A 284 40.14 26.94 5.75
C GLN A 284 39.95 25.70 6.61
N ASN A 285 40.23 25.93 7.90
CA ASN A 285 39.70 25.26 9.08
C ASN A 285 38.40 24.49 8.85
N TYR A 286 38.45 23.16 8.99
CA TYR A 286 37.28 22.36 9.31
C TYR A 286 37.19 22.19 10.84
N PRO A 287 36.16 22.69 11.52
CA PRO A 287 35.88 22.25 12.88
C PRO A 287 35.40 20.79 12.85
N GLY A 288 35.96 20.00 13.77
CA GLY A 288 35.78 18.55 13.86
C GLY A 288 34.36 18.06 14.21
N PRO A 289 34.18 16.74 14.27
CA PRO A 289 32.88 16.10 14.48
C PRO A 289 32.39 16.29 15.92
N ILE A 290 31.17 16.81 16.05
CA ILE A 290 30.44 16.87 17.31
C ILE A 290 30.12 15.43 17.75
N SER A 291 30.78 15.00 18.82
CA SER A 291 30.45 13.81 19.61
C SER A 291 29.03 13.92 20.17
N TRP A 292 28.14 12.98 19.82
CA TRP A 292 26.83 12.84 20.46
C TRP A 292 26.88 11.64 21.41
N ALA A 293 27.63 11.80 22.50
CA ALA A 293 27.57 10.88 23.62
C ALA A 293 26.53 11.38 24.64
N ASN A 294 25.61 10.48 24.97
CA ASN A 294 24.84 10.38 26.21
C ASN A 294 24.00 11.58 26.66
N LEU A 295 22.68 11.40 26.57
CA LEU A 295 21.76 11.78 27.64
C LEU A 295 20.66 10.72 27.70
N ASP A 296 20.79 9.85 28.70
CA ASP A 296 19.70 9.15 29.36
C ASP A 296 18.50 10.08 29.55
N ASN A 297 17.31 9.65 29.13
CA ASN A 297 16.06 10.26 29.55
C ASN A 297 15.07 9.17 29.96
N PRO A 298 14.77 9.02 31.26
CA PRO A 298 13.87 7.99 31.77
C PRO A 298 12.40 8.34 31.53
N SER A 299 11.65 7.28 31.26
CA SER A 299 10.18 7.16 31.22
C SER A 299 9.40 8.13 32.11
N ILE A 300 8.74 9.14 31.51
CA ILE A 300 7.58 9.83 32.09
C ILE A 300 6.56 10.08 30.98
N PHE A 301 5.68 9.11 30.73
CA PHE A 301 4.39 9.37 30.08
C PHE A 301 3.32 8.52 30.77
N GLY A 302 2.68 9.14 31.76
CA GLY A 302 1.40 8.67 32.28
C GLY A 302 0.26 8.94 31.27
N PRO A 303 -0.86 8.22 31.37
CA PRO A 303 -2.00 8.41 30.48
C PRO A 303 -2.68 9.76 30.73
N PRO A 304 -3.19 10.44 29.68
CA PRO A 304 -3.94 11.67 29.86
C PRO A 304 -5.30 11.37 30.52
N ALA A 305 -5.58 12.10 31.60
CA ALA A 305 -6.87 12.14 32.25
C ALA A 305 -7.95 12.61 31.25
N GLN A 306 -8.99 11.79 31.07
CA GLN A 306 -10.18 12.19 30.31
C GLN A 306 -10.96 13.22 31.12
N GLN A 307 -10.90 14.48 30.73
CA GLN A 307 -11.84 15.48 31.19
C GLN A 307 -13.17 15.26 30.48
N GLY A 308 -14.18 14.84 31.24
CA GLY A 308 -15.55 14.70 30.79
C GLY A 308 -16.14 16.06 30.46
N LEU A 309 -16.34 16.34 29.18
CA LEU A 309 -17.20 17.42 28.73
C LEU A 309 -18.65 16.95 28.83
N ALA A 310 -19.37 17.52 29.79
CA ALA A 310 -20.81 17.35 29.94
C ALA A 310 -21.51 17.82 28.66
N TYR A 311 -22.19 16.89 27.99
CA TYR A 311 -23.02 17.16 26.82
C TYR A 311 -24.34 17.77 27.31
N MET A 312 -24.50 19.08 27.18
CA MET A 312 -25.80 19.72 27.39
C MET A 312 -26.68 19.51 26.15
N PRO A 313 -27.88 18.91 26.28
CA PRO A 313 -28.79 18.74 25.17
C PRO A 313 -29.38 20.10 24.74
N PRO A 314 -29.65 20.30 23.43
CA PRO A 314 -30.27 21.52 22.93
C PRO A 314 -31.75 21.61 23.37
N PRO A 315 -32.28 22.83 23.57
CA PRO A 315 -33.69 23.03 23.89
C PRO A 315 -34.60 22.68 22.71
N ASN A 316 -35.72 22.03 23.01
CA ASN A 316 -36.77 21.66 22.04
C ASN A 316 -37.37 22.91 21.39
N PRO A 317 -37.65 22.88 20.07
CA PRO A 317 -38.38 23.95 19.41
C PRO A 317 -39.85 23.95 19.86
N ALA A 318 -40.31 25.14 20.27
CA ALA A 318 -41.69 25.39 20.68
C ALA A 318 -42.66 25.14 19.51
N THR A 319 -43.66 24.30 19.77
CA THR A 319 -44.84 24.12 18.93
C THR A 319 -45.71 25.36 18.99
N THR A 320 -45.78 26.13 17.91
CA THR A 320 -46.78 27.18 17.74
C THR A 320 -48.08 26.55 17.25
N ASP A 321 -49.03 26.45 18.17
CA ASP A 321 -50.45 26.16 17.90
C ASP A 321 -51.03 27.23 16.98
N SER A 322 -51.56 26.81 15.83
CA SER A 322 -52.33 27.66 14.92
C SER A 322 -53.81 27.39 15.16
N ALA A 323 -54.51 28.36 15.76
CA ALA A 323 -55.96 28.33 15.89
C ALA A 323 -56.64 28.54 14.53
N PRO A 324 -57.78 27.88 14.27
CA PRO A 324 -58.57 28.10 13.06
C PRO A 324 -59.52 29.30 13.21
N ALA A 325 -59.77 29.98 12.09
CA ALA A 325 -60.92 30.84 11.85
C ALA A 325 -61.69 30.29 10.65
#